data_AF-A0A8H7WLB9-F1
#
_entry.id   AF-A0A8H7WLB9-F1
#
_cell.length_a   1.000
_cell.length_b   1.000
_cell.length_c   1.000
_cell.angle_alpha   90.00
_cell.angle_beta   90.00
_cell.angle_gamma   90.00
#
_symmetry.space_group_name_H-M   'P 1'
#
loop_
_entity.id
_entity.type
_entity.pdbx_description
1 polymer ?
#
loop_
_entity_poly.entity_id
_entity_poly.type
_entity_poly.pdbx_seq_one_letter_code
_entity_poly.pdbx_strand_id
1 'polypeptide(L)'
;MADEYYTELADLHLAQLVFQQNDLVTSADDCRNKYVARQIFRRLAREGKITTFEFKEDNWSAQSKTMSTILSPAPVATGSFRLYCDDLRAGNILLDDSDNIAAIIDWEFTYAAPSQFSLDPPWWLVLDAPDMWDDGIEDWIKFYEPRMKIW
;
A
#
# COMPACT_ATOMS: atom_id res chain seq x y z
N MET A 1 2.58 5.20 16.69
CA MET A 1 1.12 4.95 16.43
C MET A 1 0.89 4.93 14.92
N ALA A 2 -0.26 4.44 14.41
CA ALA A 2 -0.50 4.41 12.96
C ALA A 2 -0.54 5.83 12.33
N ASP A 3 -1.17 6.80 12.99
CA ASP A 3 -1.23 8.20 12.50
C ASP A 3 0.16 8.85 12.41
N GLU A 4 0.99 8.58 13.41
CA GLU A 4 2.39 9.03 13.46
C GLU A 4 3.20 8.38 12.33
N TYR A 5 3.03 7.08 12.09
CA TYR A 5 3.67 6.40 10.97
C TYR A 5 3.32 7.04 9.62
N TYR A 6 2.03 7.30 9.35
CA TYR A 6 1.63 7.97 8.11
C TYR A 6 2.14 9.41 8.01
N THR A 7 2.24 10.12 9.15
CA THR A 7 2.81 11.48 9.18
C THR A 7 4.30 11.46 8.82
N GLU A 8 5.08 10.57 9.43
CA GLU A 8 6.50 10.39 9.14
C GLU A 8 6.73 9.91 7.71
N LEU A 9 5.90 8.96 7.22
CA LEU A 9 5.94 8.50 5.83
C LEU A 9 5.69 9.64 4.84
N ALA A 10 4.72 10.51 5.13
CA ALA A 10 4.44 11.67 4.29
C ALA A 10 5.60 12.69 4.29
N ASP A 11 6.25 12.90 5.44
CA ASP A 11 7.43 13.75 5.55
C ASP A 11 8.63 13.13 4.80
N LEU A 12 8.82 11.80 4.86
CA LEU A 12 9.82 11.07 4.08
C LEU A 12 9.59 11.21 2.58
N HIS A 13 8.35 11.08 2.10
CA HIS A 13 8.03 11.27 0.68
C HIS A 13 8.32 12.68 0.18
N LEU A 14 8.11 13.71 1.01
CA LEU A 14 8.52 15.08 0.67
C LEU A 14 10.04 15.21 0.65
N ALA A 15 10.75 14.64 1.62
CA ALA A 15 12.20 14.64 1.64
C ALA A 15 12.77 13.97 0.38
N GLN A 16 12.22 12.82 -0.01
CA GLN A 16 12.58 12.14 -1.26
C GLN A 16 12.43 13.05 -2.48
N LEU A 17 11.32 13.79 -2.58
CA LEU A 17 11.10 14.74 -3.67
C LEU A 17 12.13 15.88 -3.70
N VAL A 18 12.64 16.30 -2.54
CA VAL A 18 13.63 17.39 -2.44
C VAL A 18 15.05 16.89 -2.71
N PHE A 19 15.40 15.71 -2.20
CA PHE A 19 16.79 15.25 -2.13
C PHE A 19 17.17 14.19 -3.15
N GLN A 20 16.22 13.45 -3.72
CA GLN A 20 16.53 12.44 -4.74
C GLN A 20 16.75 13.12 -6.10
N GLN A 21 17.99 13.03 -6.60
CA GLN A 21 18.44 13.75 -7.79
C GLN A 21 18.20 12.98 -9.10
N ASN A 22 18.04 11.66 -9.06
CA ASN A 22 17.97 10.82 -10.26
C ASN A 22 16.52 10.45 -10.58
N ASP A 23 16.10 10.75 -11.81
CA ASP A 23 14.90 10.26 -12.52
C ASP A 23 13.55 10.39 -11.80
N LEU A 24 13.50 11.12 -10.68
CA LEU A 24 12.29 11.28 -9.90
C LEU A 24 11.29 12.23 -10.56
N VAL A 25 11.76 13.13 -11.42
CA VAL A 25 10.94 14.17 -12.07
C VAL A 25 11.30 14.23 -13.55
N THR A 26 10.29 14.10 -14.42
CA THR A 26 10.47 14.12 -15.88
C THR A 26 10.21 15.50 -16.50
N SER A 27 9.48 16.37 -15.79
CA SER A 27 9.16 17.73 -16.22
C SER A 27 8.77 18.63 -15.05
N ALA A 28 8.66 19.94 -15.28
CA ALA A 28 8.18 20.87 -14.26
C ALA A 28 6.73 20.59 -13.84
N ASP A 29 5.87 20.16 -14.76
CA ASP A 29 4.48 19.79 -14.45
C ASP A 29 4.40 18.49 -13.67
N ASP A 30 5.20 17.49 -14.04
CA ASP A 30 5.35 16.26 -13.25
C ASP A 30 5.80 16.56 -11.81
N CYS A 31 6.80 17.43 -11.64
CA CYS A 31 7.24 17.90 -10.33
C CYS A 31 6.10 18.55 -9.52
N ARG A 32 5.36 19.47 -10.15
CA ARG A 32 4.23 20.17 -9.51
C ARG A 32 3.16 19.18 -9.07
N ASN A 33 2.76 18.26 -9.93
CA ASN A 33 1.75 17.24 -9.62
C ASN A 33 2.21 16.35 -8.44
N LYS A 34 3.45 15.88 -8.50
CA LYS A 34 4.10 15.09 -7.44
C LYS A 34 4.18 15.84 -6.11
N TYR A 35 4.48 17.13 -6.13
CA TYR A 35 4.52 17.96 -4.94
C TYR A 35 3.12 18.15 -4.34
N VAL A 36 2.14 18.54 -5.17
CA VAL A 36 0.76 18.76 -4.72
C VAL A 36 0.16 17.49 -4.13
N ALA A 37 0.32 16.34 -4.81
CA ALA A 37 -0.17 15.06 -4.31
C ALA A 37 0.42 14.71 -2.93
N ARG A 38 1.74 14.85 -2.76
CA ARG A 38 2.41 14.60 -1.48
C ARG A 38 2.00 15.58 -0.38
N GLN A 39 1.74 16.85 -0.70
CA GLN A 39 1.22 17.83 0.26
C GLN A 39 -0.20 17.49 0.70
N ILE A 40 -1.06 17.05 -0.22
CA ILE A 40 -2.42 16.58 0.11
C ILE A 40 -2.33 15.36 1.02
N PHE A 41 -1.53 14.36 0.65
CA PHE A 41 -1.32 13.17 1.47
C PHE A 41 -0.83 13.51 2.88
N ARG A 42 0.20 14.36 2.99
CA ARG A 42 0.72 14.83 4.28
C ARG A 42 -0.31 15.54 5.13
N ARG A 43 -1.14 16.38 4.52
CA ARG A 43 -2.22 17.08 5.23
C ARG A 43 -3.22 16.07 5.79
N LEU A 44 -3.65 15.11 4.97
CA LEU A 44 -4.58 14.06 5.41
C LEU A 44 -3.98 13.19 6.52
N ALA A 45 -2.69 12.83 6.42
CA ALA A 45 -1.99 12.06 7.45
C ALA A 45 -1.97 12.81 8.80
N ARG A 46 -1.63 14.10 8.78
CA ARG A 46 -1.62 14.95 9.99
C ARG A 46 -3.00 15.18 10.60
N GLU A 47 -4.04 15.11 9.78
CA GLU A 47 -5.44 15.19 10.23
C GLU A 47 -5.97 13.83 10.73
N GLY A 48 -5.16 12.76 10.75
CA GLY A 48 -5.58 11.41 11.16
C GLY A 48 -6.59 10.76 10.21
N LYS A 49 -6.64 11.24 8.96
CA LYS A 49 -7.65 10.84 7.98
C LYS A 49 -7.28 9.58 7.21
N ILE A 50 -5.98 9.30 7.07
CA ILE A 50 -5.49 8.14 6.33
C ILE A 50 -5.83 6.83 7.06
N THR A 51 -5.71 6.80 8.39
CA THR A 51 -5.97 5.60 9.21
C THR A 51 -7.44 5.19 9.28
N THR A 52 -8.34 6.09 8.88
CA THR A 52 -9.79 5.88 8.88
C THR A 52 -10.38 5.80 7.48
N PHE A 53 -9.59 6.05 6.43
CA PHE A 53 -10.04 6.01 5.04
C PHE A 53 -10.63 4.64 4.71
N GLU A 54 -11.80 4.63 4.04
CA GLU A 54 -12.54 3.41 3.69
C GLU A 54 -12.98 2.51 4.86
N PHE A 55 -12.89 3.01 6.10
CA PHE A 55 -13.52 2.39 7.26
C PHE A 55 -14.80 3.10 7.66
N LYS A 56 -15.53 2.53 8.63
CA LYS A 56 -16.77 3.10 9.18
C LYS A 56 -16.58 4.54 9.69
N GLU A 57 -15.39 4.86 10.20
CA GLU A 57 -15.03 6.16 10.73
C GLU A 57 -14.69 7.20 9.63
N ASP A 58 -14.59 6.79 8.37
CA ASP A 58 -14.43 7.70 7.23
C ASP A 58 -15.68 8.57 7.07
N ASN A 59 -15.56 9.85 7.41
CA ASN A 59 -16.62 10.85 7.27
C ASN A 59 -16.22 12.02 6.38
N TRP A 60 -15.08 11.91 5.70
CA TRP A 60 -14.44 13.03 5.00
C TRP A 60 -14.20 12.72 3.52
N SER A 61 -14.04 11.46 3.14
CA SER A 61 -13.80 11.07 1.75
C SER A 61 -15.07 11.20 0.90
N ALA A 62 -14.90 11.23 -0.41
CA ALA A 62 -16.03 11.14 -1.33
C ALA A 62 -16.74 9.76 -1.24
N GLN A 63 -15.98 8.68 -0.98
CA GLN A 63 -16.50 7.31 -0.90
C GLN A 63 -17.37 7.09 0.35
N SER A 64 -17.11 7.81 1.45
CA SER A 64 -17.92 7.73 2.68
C SER A 64 -19.43 7.94 2.44
N LYS A 65 -19.77 8.80 1.46
CA LYS A 65 -21.16 9.13 1.09
C LYS A 65 -21.89 7.97 0.41
N THR A 66 -21.14 7.02 -0.15
CA THR A 66 -21.70 5.92 -0.95
C THR A 66 -21.60 4.58 -0.20
N MET A 67 -20.62 4.40 0.71
CA MET A 67 -20.30 3.10 1.33
C MET A 67 -20.77 2.92 2.79
N SER A 68 -21.63 3.79 3.31
CA SER A 68 -21.95 3.91 4.76
C SER A 68 -22.53 2.66 5.47
N THR A 69 -22.96 1.59 4.80
CA THR A 69 -23.68 0.46 5.45
C THR A 69 -22.92 -0.86 5.57
N ILE A 70 -21.76 -1.04 4.92
CA ILE A 70 -21.05 -2.35 4.88
C ILE A 70 -19.61 -2.28 5.43
N LEU A 71 -19.11 -1.11 5.82
CA LEU A 71 -17.71 -0.96 6.23
C LEU A 71 -17.43 -1.46 7.65
N SER A 72 -16.29 -2.13 7.80
CA SER A 72 -15.72 -2.54 9.09
C SER A 72 -15.17 -1.32 9.85
N PRO A 73 -15.09 -1.39 11.20
CA PRO A 73 -14.40 -0.37 11.99
C PRO A 73 -12.90 -0.32 11.66
N ALA A 74 -12.33 0.87 11.69
CA ALA A 74 -10.88 1.06 11.56
C ALA A 74 -10.15 0.30 12.68
N PRO A 75 -9.02 -0.38 12.37
CA PRO A 75 -8.15 -0.91 13.39
C PRO A 75 -7.68 0.20 14.33
N VAL A 76 -7.59 -0.11 15.63
CA VAL A 76 -7.21 0.88 16.65
C VAL A 76 -5.89 1.55 16.24
N ALA A 77 -5.81 2.88 16.30
CA ALA A 77 -4.60 3.64 15.92
C ALA A 77 -3.37 3.34 16.80
N THR A 78 -3.60 2.82 18.02
CA THR A 78 -2.59 2.22 18.91
C THR A 78 -2.25 0.77 18.57
N GLY A 79 -2.79 0.26 17.46
CA GLY A 79 -2.66 -1.10 17.02
C GLY A 79 -1.22 -1.53 16.91
N SER A 80 -0.99 -2.82 17.13
CA SER A 80 0.33 -3.43 17.05
C SER A 80 0.91 -3.24 15.65
N PHE A 81 2.15 -2.76 15.58
CA PHE A 81 2.94 -2.86 14.36
C PHE A 81 3.26 -4.34 14.09
N ARG A 82 3.26 -4.73 12.81
CA ARG A 82 3.69 -6.04 12.37
C ARG A 82 4.84 -5.90 11.38
N LEU A 83 5.61 -6.97 11.25
CA LEU A 83 6.57 -7.11 10.17
C LEU A 83 5.78 -7.37 8.89
N TYR A 84 6.02 -6.54 7.88
CA TYR A 84 5.40 -6.63 6.56
C TYR A 84 6.50 -6.72 5.51
N CYS A 85 6.26 -7.44 4.42
CA CYS A 85 7.19 -7.56 3.30
C CYS A 85 6.39 -7.54 1.98
N ASP A 86 6.68 -6.56 1.12
CA ASP A 86 5.97 -6.33 -0.14
C ASP A 86 6.22 -7.42 -1.19
N ASP A 87 7.29 -8.23 -1.05
CA ASP A 87 7.71 -9.23 -2.05
C ASP A 87 7.64 -10.68 -1.53
N LEU A 88 6.62 -11.03 -0.74
CA LEU A 88 6.36 -12.43 -0.33
C LEU A 88 5.71 -13.29 -1.44
N ARG A 89 6.09 -13.07 -2.69
CA ARG A 89 5.63 -13.86 -3.85
C ARG A 89 6.07 -15.33 -3.76
N ALA A 90 5.40 -16.19 -4.51
CA ALA A 90 5.63 -17.64 -4.49
C ALA A 90 7.11 -18.04 -4.70
N GLY A 91 7.86 -17.29 -5.51
CA GLY A 91 9.28 -17.53 -5.75
C GLY A 91 10.18 -17.39 -4.51
N ASN A 92 9.70 -16.69 -3.47
CA ASN A 92 10.43 -16.45 -2.21
C ASN A 92 10.03 -17.43 -1.09
N ILE A 93 9.21 -18.43 -1.39
CA ILE A 93 8.77 -19.46 -0.45
C ILE A 93 9.37 -20.80 -0.91
N LEU A 94 10.28 -21.35 -0.10
CA LEU A 94 10.91 -22.64 -0.36
C LEU A 94 10.09 -23.75 0.30
N LEU A 95 9.85 -24.83 -0.44
CA LEU A 95 9.17 -26.03 0.04
C LEU A 95 10.16 -27.19 0.24
N ASP A 96 9.88 -28.07 1.20
CA ASP A 96 10.57 -29.36 1.33
C ASP A 96 9.96 -30.43 0.39
N ASP A 97 10.54 -31.63 0.39
CA ASP A 97 10.08 -32.76 -0.44
C ASP A 97 8.64 -33.23 -0.11
N SER A 98 8.02 -32.70 0.95
CA SER A 98 6.66 -32.99 1.40
C SER A 98 5.71 -31.80 1.22
N ASP A 99 6.09 -30.81 0.40
CA ASP A 99 5.33 -29.57 0.13
C ASP A 99 5.09 -28.69 1.37
N ASN A 100 5.86 -28.85 2.45
CA ASN A 100 5.79 -27.94 3.60
C ASN A 100 6.71 -26.74 3.39
N ILE A 101 6.33 -25.58 3.93
CA ILE A 101 7.20 -24.39 3.93
C ILE A 101 8.47 -24.69 4.74
N ALA A 102 9.60 -24.79 4.05
CA ALA A 102 10.91 -24.99 4.63
C ALA A 102 11.57 -23.67 5.02
N ALA A 103 11.42 -22.63 4.19
CA ALA A 103 11.97 -21.31 4.44
C ALA A 103 11.23 -20.22 3.65
N ILE A 104 11.28 -19.00 4.17
CA ILE A 104 10.96 -17.76 3.44
C ILE A 104 12.26 -17.01 3.25
N ILE A 105 12.58 -16.66 2.01
CA ILE A 105 13.81 -15.95 1.65
C ILE A 105 13.50 -14.54 1.16
N ASP A 106 14.55 -13.79 0.80
CA ASP A 106 14.44 -12.48 0.16
C ASP A 106 13.66 -11.44 0.96
N TRP A 107 14.18 -11.11 2.16
CA TRP A 107 13.57 -10.18 3.10
C TRP A 107 13.90 -8.70 2.82
N GLU A 108 14.41 -8.36 1.62
CA GLU A 108 14.96 -7.02 1.35
C GLU A 108 13.93 -5.89 1.41
N PHE A 109 12.65 -6.19 1.17
CA PHE A 109 11.53 -5.24 1.26
C PHE A 109 10.74 -5.34 2.56
N THR A 110 11.40 -5.79 3.64
CA THR A 110 10.73 -5.99 4.92
C THR A 110 10.83 -4.77 5.83
N TYR A 111 9.70 -4.36 6.41
CA TYR A 111 9.64 -3.23 7.34
C TYR A 111 8.54 -3.40 8.40
N ALA A 112 8.60 -2.61 9.47
CA ALA A 112 7.55 -2.55 10.47
C ALA A 112 6.44 -1.58 10.01
N ALA A 113 5.21 -2.06 9.93
CA ALA A 113 4.07 -1.30 9.43
C ALA A 113 2.85 -1.43 10.36
N PRO A 114 1.89 -0.47 10.31
CA PRO A 114 0.59 -0.64 10.94
C PRO A 114 -0.11 -1.90 10.43
N SER A 115 -0.85 -2.60 11.29
CA SER A 115 -1.55 -3.84 10.89
C SER A 115 -2.59 -3.65 9.78
N GLN A 116 -3.01 -2.41 9.51
CA GLN A 116 -3.91 -2.07 8.41
C GLN A 116 -3.34 -2.46 7.03
N PHE A 117 -2.01 -2.49 6.87
CA PHE A 117 -1.35 -2.87 5.60
C PHE A 117 -1.69 -4.30 5.17
N SER A 118 -2.13 -5.18 6.09
CA SER A 118 -2.58 -6.53 5.71
C SER A 118 -3.94 -6.55 5.01
N LEU A 119 -4.63 -5.41 4.91
CA LEU A 119 -5.92 -5.30 4.22
C LEU A 119 -5.72 -4.97 2.74
N ASP A 120 -4.56 -4.44 2.37
CA ASP A 120 -4.22 -4.16 0.98
C ASP A 120 -3.78 -5.48 0.31
N PRO A 121 -4.48 -5.95 -0.73
CA PRO A 121 -4.10 -7.19 -1.39
C PRO A 121 -2.73 -7.03 -2.05
N PRO A 122 -1.83 -8.02 -1.93
CA PRO A 122 -0.52 -7.93 -2.54
C PRO A 122 -0.64 -7.95 -4.07
N TRP A 123 0.26 -7.25 -4.76
CA TRP A 123 0.30 -7.25 -6.23
C TRP A 123 0.60 -8.65 -6.80
N TRP A 124 1.40 -9.45 -6.07
CA TRP A 124 1.83 -10.79 -6.50
C TRP A 124 0.74 -11.86 -6.40
N LEU A 125 -0.51 -11.49 -6.08
CA LEU A 125 -1.69 -12.36 -6.19
C LEU A 125 -1.90 -12.89 -7.63
N VAL A 126 -1.32 -12.20 -8.61
CA VAL A 126 -1.36 -12.55 -10.04
C VAL A 126 -0.02 -13.11 -10.56
N LEU A 127 0.96 -13.37 -9.69
CA LEU A 127 2.33 -13.86 -9.97
C LEU A 127 3.18 -12.93 -10.85
N ASP A 128 2.62 -12.38 -11.92
CA ASP A 128 3.25 -11.40 -12.79
C ASP A 128 2.86 -9.98 -12.40
N ALA A 129 3.86 -9.11 -12.37
CA ALA A 129 3.69 -7.70 -12.09
C ALA A 129 2.98 -6.99 -13.28
N PRO A 130 2.24 -5.90 -13.02
CA PRO A 130 1.47 -5.23 -14.07
C PRO A 130 2.32 -4.70 -15.24
N ASP A 131 3.57 -4.33 -14.98
CA ASP A 131 4.55 -3.86 -15.97
C ASP A 131 5.17 -4.98 -16.81
N MET A 132 5.04 -6.24 -16.35
CA MET A 132 5.52 -7.44 -17.04
C MET A 132 4.39 -8.22 -17.72
N TRP A 133 3.14 -7.73 -17.67
CA TRP A 133 1.98 -8.40 -18.24
C TRP A 133 1.90 -8.15 -19.76
N ASP A 134 2.09 -9.21 -20.55
CA ASP A 134 2.16 -9.13 -22.01
C ASP A 134 0.90 -8.52 -22.65
N ASP A 135 -0.28 -8.77 -22.07
CA ASP A 135 -1.57 -8.28 -22.58
C ASP A 135 -1.93 -6.86 -22.07
N GLY A 136 -1.04 -6.23 -21.31
CA GLY A 136 -1.19 -4.86 -20.80
C GLY A 136 -1.99 -4.72 -19.50
N ILE A 137 -1.98 -3.51 -18.94
CA ILE A 137 -2.54 -3.20 -17.61
C ILE A 137 -4.05 -3.44 -17.53
N GLU A 138 -4.80 -3.18 -18.60
CA GLU A 138 -6.25 -3.37 -18.61
C GLU A 138 -6.63 -4.84 -18.50
N ASP A 139 -5.83 -5.74 -19.08
CA ASP A 139 -6.04 -7.18 -18.95
C ASP A 139 -5.60 -7.67 -17.57
N TRP A 140 -4.45 -7.19 -17.08
CA TRP A 140 -3.99 -7.47 -15.72
C TRP A 140 -5.05 -7.11 -14.67
N ILE A 141 -5.69 -5.93 -14.76
CA ILE A 141 -6.75 -5.50 -13.83
C ILE A 141 -7.94 -6.47 -13.88
N LYS A 142 -8.39 -6.88 -15.06
CA LYS A 142 -9.50 -7.85 -15.21
C LYS A 142 -9.18 -9.17 -14.54
N PHE A 143 -7.91 -9.56 -14.54
CA PHE A 143 -7.44 -10.79 -13.90
C PHE A 143 -7.23 -10.62 -12.39
N TYR A 144 -6.80 -9.45 -11.93
CA TYR A 144 -6.55 -9.14 -10.54
C TYR A 144 -7.84 -8.93 -9.72
N GLU A 145 -8.79 -8.16 -10.24
CA GLU A 145 -10.02 -7.78 -9.52
C GLU A 145 -10.80 -8.97 -8.93
N PRO A 146 -11.03 -10.08 -9.66
CA PRO A 146 -11.73 -11.23 -9.09
C PRO A 146 -11.00 -11.88 -7.91
N ARG A 147 -9.67 -11.79 -7.85
CA ARG A 147 -8.84 -12.39 -6.80
C ARG A 147 -8.85 -11.57 -5.52
N MET A 148 -9.06 -10.25 -5.61
CA MET A 148 -9.26 -9.40 -4.44
C MET A 148 -10.48 -9.83 -3.59
N LYS A 149 -11.43 -10.56 -4.17
CA LYS A 149 -12.58 -11.10 -3.41
C LYS A 149 -12.24 -12.32 -2.56
N ILE A 150 -11.09 -12.95 -2.83
CA ILE A 150 -10.58 -14.12 -2.13
C ILE A 150 -9.64 -13.68 -0.99
N TRP A 151 -9.04 -12.51 -1.14
CA TRP A 151 -8.30 -11.80 -0.09
C TRP A 151 -9.26 -11.25 0.97
#